data_AF-A0A7J4NVH3-F1
#
_entry.id   AF-A0A7J4NVH3-F1
#
_cell.length_a   1.000
_cell.length_b   1.000
_cell.length_c   1.000
_cell.angle_alpha   90.00
_cell.angle_beta   90.00
_cell.angle_gamma   90.00
#
_symmetry.space_group_name_H-M   'P 1'
#
loop_
_entity.id
_entity.type
_entity.pdbx_description
1 polymer ?
#
loop_
_entity_poly.entity_id
_entity_poly.type
_entity_poly.pdbx_seq_one_letter_code
_entity_poly.pdbx_strand_id
1 'polypeptide(L)' 'MSTISEKIFSRASKSDARADDFVIADVDCAMAHDGTSVLAVKAFREMEVQKVWDPARIVIPFDHIV' A
#
# COMPACT_ATOMS: atom_id res chain seq x y z
N MET A 1 21.71 16.84 -3.44
CA MET A 1 20.34 17.40 -3.43
C MET A 1 19.39 16.21 -3.58
N SER A 2 18.39 16.05 -2.71
CA SER A 2 17.49 14.89 -2.76
C SER A 2 16.45 15.01 -3.88
N THR A 3 16.10 13.90 -4.52
CA THR A 3 15.00 13.81 -5.48
C THR A 3 13.63 13.97 -4.79
N ILE A 4 12.55 14.13 -5.56
CA ILE A 4 11.21 14.15 -4.99
C ILE A 4 10.83 12.80 -4.35
N SER A 5 11.22 11.68 -4.97
CA SER A 5 10.94 10.34 -4.44
C SER A 5 11.63 10.12 -3.11
N GLU A 6 12.92 10.47 -2.99
CA GLU A 6 13.67 10.39 -1.73
C GLU A 6 13.00 11.22 -0.63
N LYS A 7 12.49 12.41 -0.93
CA LYS A 7 11.77 13.23 0.06
C LYS A 7 10.43 12.61 0.49
N ILE A 8 9.68 12.02 -0.44
CA ILE A 8 8.40 11.35 -0.13
C ILE A 8 8.66 10.13 0.76
N PHE A 9 9.62 9.28 0.38
CA PHE A 9 9.96 8.11 1.17
C PHE A 9 10.53 8.51 2.54
N SER A 10 11.41 9.52 2.59
CA SER A 10 11.93 10.04 3.85
C SER A 10 10.82 10.49 4.81
N ARG A 11 9.79 11.16 4.28
CA ARG A 11 8.61 11.55 5.05
C ARG A 11 7.82 10.34 5.53
N ALA A 12 7.55 9.38 4.64
CA ALA A 12 6.70 8.23 4.92
C ALA A 12 7.39 7.19 5.83
N SER A 13 8.72 7.07 5.79
CA SER A 13 9.52 6.17 6.62
C SER A 13 10.08 6.81 7.89
N LYS A 14 9.98 8.14 8.03
CA LYS A 14 10.56 8.91 9.14
C LYS A 14 12.08 8.72 9.25
N SER A 15 12.77 8.55 8.12
CA SER A 15 14.23 8.41 7.99
C SER A 15 14.76 9.28 6.84
N ASP A 16 16.09 9.50 6.71
CA ASP A 16 16.67 10.13 5.50
C ASP A 16 16.88 9.07 4.42
N ALA A 17 15.85 8.81 3.63
CA ALA A 17 15.86 7.77 2.60
C ALA A 17 16.62 8.22 1.34
N ARG A 18 17.54 7.37 0.87
CA ARG A 18 18.34 7.55 -0.34
C ARG A 18 18.15 6.41 -1.32
N ALA A 19 18.62 6.62 -2.55
CA ALA A 19 18.77 5.52 -3.49
C ALA A 19 19.54 4.35 -2.85
N ASP A 20 19.09 3.13 -3.14
CA ASP A 20 19.61 1.87 -2.60
C ASP A 20 19.32 1.57 -1.12
N ASP A 21 18.61 2.45 -0.41
CA ASP A 21 18.16 2.16 0.96
C ASP A 21 16.93 1.23 0.99
N PHE A 22 16.89 0.34 1.99
CA PHE A 22 15.68 -0.36 2.39
C PHE A 22 14.98 0.41 3.52
N VAL A 23 13.72 0.79 3.32
CA VAL A 23 12.92 1.53 4.31
C VAL A 23 11.57 0.89 4.54
N ILE A 24 11.04 1.05 5.76
CA ILE A 24 9.65 0.74 6.09
C ILE A 24 8.88 2.05 6.05
N ALA A 25 7.86 2.15 5.20
CA ALA A 25 7.12 3.39 4.98
C ALA A 25 5.61 3.19 5.23
N ASP A 26 4.97 4.21 5.81
CA ASP A 26 3.52 4.24 6.00
C ASP A 26 2.80 4.34 4.64
N VAL A 27 1.77 3.51 4.42
CA VAL A 27 0.95 3.54 3.20
C VAL A 27 -0.23 4.48 3.39
N ASP A 28 -0.29 5.54 2.58
CA ASP A 28 -1.35 6.54 2.64
C ASP A 28 -2.68 6.03 2.05
N CYS A 29 -2.61 5.25 0.96
CA CYS A 29 -3.78 4.66 0.29
C CYS A 29 -3.36 3.39 -0.46
N ALA A 30 -4.22 2.37 -0.48
CA ALA A 30 -4.09 1.21 -1.37
C ALA A 30 -5.32 1.07 -2.26
N MET A 31 -5.11 0.61 -3.48
CA MET A 31 -6.18 0.33 -4.43
C MET A 31 -6.02 -1.09 -4.98
N ALA A 32 -7.12 -1.81 -5.05
CA ALA A 32 -7.24 -3.05 -5.81
C ALA A 32 -8.57 -2.99 -6.55
N HIS A 33 -8.63 -3.41 -7.81
CA HIS A 33 -9.89 -3.47 -8.54
C HIS A 33 -10.58 -4.84 -8.31
N ASP A 34 -11.83 -4.99 -8.73
CA ASP A 34 -12.63 -6.22 -8.67
C ASP A 34 -11.84 -7.54 -8.78
N GLY A 35 -11.04 -7.75 -9.82
CA GLY A 35 -10.27 -8.98 -10.01
C GLY A 35 -9.14 -9.18 -8.98
N THR A 36 -8.34 -8.14 -8.75
CA THR A 36 -7.19 -8.22 -7.82
C THR A 36 -7.61 -8.21 -6.35
N SER A 37 -8.76 -7.60 -6.04
CA SER A 37 -9.32 -7.56 -4.69
C SER A 37 -9.69 -8.94 -4.17
N VAL A 38 -10.20 -9.85 -5.01
CA VAL A 38 -10.50 -11.24 -4.63
C VAL A 38 -9.23 -11.99 -4.22
N LEU A 39 -8.14 -11.80 -4.98
CA LEU A 39 -6.84 -12.39 -4.67
C LEU A 39 -6.24 -11.83 -3.39
N ALA A 40 -6.32 -10.51 -3.20
CA ALA A 40 -5.87 -9.85 -1.97
C ALA A 40 -6.64 -10.36 -0.75
N VAL A 41 -7.98 -10.42 -0.81
CA VAL A 41 -8.81 -10.93 0.30
C VAL A 41 -8.47 -12.39 0.62
N LYS A 42 -8.24 -13.23 -0.40
CA LYS A 42 -7.81 -14.62 -0.21
C LYS A 42 -6.47 -14.69 0.55
N ALA A 43 -5.46 -13.93 0.11
CA ALA A 43 -4.16 -13.90 0.76
C ALA A 43 -4.25 -13.40 2.22
N PHE A 44 -5.04 -12.36 2.48
CA PHE A 44 -5.27 -11.85 3.85
C PHE A 44 -5.88 -12.92 4.77
N ARG A 45 -6.84 -13.72 4.26
CA ARG A 45 -7.43 -14.83 5.01
C ARG A 45 -6.43 -15.94 5.31
N GLU A 46 -5.59 -16.29 4.34
CA GLU A 46 -4.52 -17.30 4.51
C GLU A 46 -3.44 -16.84 5.51
N MET A 47 -3.20 -15.52 5.58
CA MET A 47 -2.35 -14.89 6.59
C MET A 47 -3.05 -14.71 7.96
N GLU A 48 -4.27 -15.23 8.11
CA GLU A 48 -5.11 -15.12 9.32
C GLU A 48 -5.40 -13.67 9.75
N VAL A 49 -5.31 -12.72 8.82
CA VAL A 49 -5.57 -11.29 9.09
C VAL A 49 -7.08 -11.07 9.25
N GLN A 50 -7.48 -10.65 10.46
CA GLN A 50 -8.89 -10.44 10.80
C GLN A 50 -9.41 -9.07 10.34
N LYS A 51 -8.54 -8.06 10.28
CA LYS A 51 -8.89 -6.68 9.92
C LYS A 51 -7.75 -6.02 9.14
N VAL A 52 -8.12 -5.23 8.14
CA VAL A 52 -7.20 -4.35 7.42
C VAL A 52 -6.76 -3.18 8.31
N TRP A 53 -5.65 -2.52 7.95
CA TRP A 53 -5.08 -1.45 8.79
C TRP A 53 -5.99 -0.22 8.89
N ASP A 54 -6.60 0.19 7.78
CA ASP A 54 -7.54 1.31 7.70
C ASP A 54 -8.47 1.15 6.48
N PRO A 55 -9.76 0.81 6.67
CA PRO A 55 -10.69 0.62 5.55
C PRO A 55 -11.00 1.93 4.81
N ALA A 56 -10.83 3.11 5.42
CA ALA A 56 -11.07 4.39 4.77
C ALA A 56 -9.95 4.75 3.76
N ARG A 57 -8.81 4.04 3.82
CA ARG A 57 -7.65 4.21 2.94
C ARG A 57 -7.55 3.11 1.86
N ILE A 58 -8.57 2.27 1.74
CA ILE A 58 -8.63 1.19 0.75
C ILE A 58 -9.75 1.48 -0.24
N VAL A 59 -9.40 1.55 -1.52
CA VAL A 59 -10.36 1.82 -2.60
C VAL A 59 -10.48 0.60 -3.51
N ILE A 60 -11.71 0.12 -3.71
CA ILE A 60 -12.02 -1.00 -4.60
C ILE A 60 -13.03 -0.58 -5.66
N PRO A 61 -12.56 -0.12 -6.83
CA PRO A 61 -13.44 0.11 -7.97
C PRO A 61 -13.85 -1.21 -8.65
N PHE A 62 -15.09 -1.23 -9.14
CA PHE A 62 -15.65 -2.32 -9.93
C PHE A 62 -15.76 -1.82 -11.37
N ASP A 63 -14.71 -2.06 -12.15
CA ASP A 63 -14.52 -1.47 -13.48
C ASP A 63 -14.17 -2.49 -14.58
N HIS A 64 -13.72 -3.71 -14.23
CA HIS A 64 -13.35 -4.73 -15.22
C HIS A 64 -14.48 -5.73 -15.49
N ILE A 65 -15.33 -5.99 -14.49
CA ILE A 65 -16.36 -7.03 -14.54
C ILE A 65 -17.74 -6.38 -14.33
N VAL A 66 -18.64 -6.62 -15.29
CA VAL A 66 -20.07 -6.27 -15.26
C VAL A 66 -20.88 -7.52 -14.96
#